data_AF-A0A352KXU6-F1
#
_entry.id   AF-A0A352KXU6-F1
#
_cell.length_a   1.000
_cell.length_b   1.000
_cell.length_c   1.000
_cell.angle_alpha   90.00
_cell.angle_beta   90.00
_cell.angle_gamma   90.00
#
_symmetry.space_group_name_H-M   'P 1'
#
loop_
_entity.id
_entity.type
_entity.pdbx_description
1 polymer ?
#
loop_
_entity_poly.entity_id
_entity_poly.type
_entity_poly.pdbx_seq_one_letter_code
_entity_poly.pdbx_strand_id
1 'polypeptide(L)'
;MLVTGVGAVSPAGLSASDTFRFVQRGGVAARGLTSADIDHWSGLGQIAGLQRSGCVVDQAQVAALLQGSIPAGRLQQAGLQGAVTEPMIAMALLAFAEAWRSAGFSSELPIGDGLSGRTAVVFGSSKGGLRTAERLVELERRVSADSRALQRTTVMAGGAAAVAAESFPDRVSDAAAVSRLWQRQAGTDAATQAIAGLLQAEAGVLCPVAACATGLISVLQGAALIASGQCDVCVVGSADAALRATVLSSFHRLGVLSRRGPAEQACRPFDVQRDGFVVG
;
A
#
# COMPACT_ATOMS: atom_id res chain seq x y z
N MET A 1 -22.33 0.77 17.55
CA MET A 1 -21.25 1.08 16.59
C MET A 1 -21.87 1.62 15.32
N LEU A 2 -21.36 2.74 14.82
CA LEU A 2 -21.79 3.37 13.57
C LEU A 2 -20.58 3.48 12.64
N VAL A 3 -20.78 3.28 11.34
CA VAL A 3 -19.79 3.66 10.33
C VAL A 3 -20.08 5.12 9.95
N THR A 4 -19.19 6.02 10.34
CA THR A 4 -19.38 7.47 10.13
C THR A 4 -18.72 8.00 8.87
N GLY A 5 -17.67 7.34 8.37
CA GLY A 5 -16.97 7.73 7.15
C GLY A 5 -16.42 6.52 6.41
N VAL A 6 -16.25 6.69 5.09
CA VAL A 6 -15.75 5.66 4.16
C VAL A 6 -14.82 6.34 3.17
N GLY A 7 -13.73 5.67 2.84
CA GLY A 7 -12.84 6.07 1.77
C GLY A 7 -12.32 4.85 1.02
N ALA A 8 -12.02 5.01 -0.26
CA ALA A 8 -11.57 3.90 -1.08
C ALA A 8 -10.63 4.37 -2.20
N VAL A 9 -9.57 3.59 -2.41
CA VAL A 9 -8.71 3.69 -3.58
C VAL A 9 -8.72 2.32 -4.24
N SER A 10 -9.19 2.26 -5.48
CA SER A 10 -9.36 1.00 -6.20
C SER A 10 -9.12 1.18 -7.70
N PRO A 11 -8.95 0.08 -8.45
CA PRO A 11 -8.92 0.14 -9.91
C PRO A 11 -10.20 0.70 -10.55
N ALA A 12 -11.31 0.73 -9.81
CA ALA A 12 -12.59 1.27 -10.25
C ALA A 12 -12.77 2.77 -9.94
N GLY A 13 -11.85 3.37 -9.17
CA GLY A 13 -11.91 4.78 -8.79
C GLY A 13 -11.04 5.10 -7.58
N LEU A 14 -10.58 6.34 -7.49
CA LEU A 14 -9.69 6.83 -6.41
C LEU A 14 -10.45 7.52 -5.27
N SER A 15 -11.76 7.30 -5.22
CA SER A 15 -12.64 7.68 -4.12
C SER A 15 -13.71 6.60 -3.92
N ALA A 16 -14.32 6.54 -2.74
CA ALA A 16 -15.46 5.67 -2.47
C ALA A 16 -16.65 5.98 -3.40
N SER A 17 -16.88 7.26 -3.66
CA SER A 17 -17.96 7.71 -4.55
C SER A 17 -17.71 7.34 -6.01
N ASP A 18 -16.48 7.49 -6.51
CA ASP A 18 -16.13 7.09 -7.88
C ASP A 18 -16.23 5.57 -8.05
N THR A 19 -15.66 4.83 -7.10
CA THR A 19 -15.73 3.36 -7.08
C THR A 19 -17.18 2.88 -7.11
N PHE A 20 -18.04 3.46 -6.27
CA PHE A 20 -19.45 3.11 -6.23
C PHE A 20 -20.16 3.41 -7.55
N ARG A 21 -19.96 4.61 -8.12
CA ARG A 21 -20.54 4.98 -9.43
C ARG A 21 -20.08 4.07 -10.56
N PHE A 22 -18.82 3.64 -10.55
CA PHE A 22 -18.28 2.70 -11.52
C PHE A 22 -18.98 1.34 -11.43
N VAL A 23 -19.13 0.80 -10.22
CA VAL A 23 -19.82 -0.47 -9.97
C VAL A 23 -21.30 -0.40 -10.35
N GLN A 24 -21.99 0.68 -10.00
CA GLN A 24 -23.41 0.87 -10.33
C GLN A 24 -23.68 0.83 -11.85
N ARG A 25 -22.72 1.24 -12.67
CA ARG A 25 -22.83 1.21 -14.14
C ARG A 25 -22.42 -0.13 -14.74
N GLY A 26 -22.09 -1.13 -13.92
CA GLY A 26 -21.58 -2.43 -14.38
C GLY A 26 -20.16 -2.35 -14.96
N GLY A 27 -19.36 -1.37 -14.51
CA GLY A 27 -17.99 -1.19 -14.99
C GLY A 27 -17.10 -2.39 -14.65
N VAL A 28 -16.15 -2.69 -15.54
CA VAL A 28 -15.12 -3.72 -15.34
C VAL A 28 -13.75 -3.07 -15.39
N ALA A 29 -13.01 -3.13 -14.28
CA ALA A 29 -11.68 -2.51 -14.16
C ALA A 29 -10.53 -3.40 -14.66
N ALA A 30 -10.81 -4.68 -14.92
CA ALA A 30 -9.83 -5.61 -15.45
C ALA A 30 -9.47 -5.22 -16.90
N ARG A 31 -8.17 -5.09 -17.16
CA ARG A 31 -7.62 -4.78 -18.48
C ARG A 31 -6.37 -5.57 -18.77
N GLY A 32 -5.89 -5.47 -20.00
CA GLY A 32 -4.57 -5.96 -20.38
C GLY A 32 -3.47 -5.33 -19.51
N LEU A 33 -2.60 -6.15 -18.92
CA LEU A 33 -1.40 -5.69 -18.23
C LEU A 33 -0.29 -5.40 -19.25
N THR A 34 0.40 -4.30 -19.03
CA THR A 34 1.62 -3.91 -19.72
C THR A 34 2.82 -4.09 -18.80
N SER A 35 4.03 -4.06 -19.36
CA SER A 35 5.25 -4.07 -18.54
C SER A 35 5.32 -2.89 -17.58
N ALA A 36 4.72 -1.74 -17.91
CA ALA A 36 4.69 -0.55 -17.08
C ALA A 36 3.80 -0.71 -15.83
N ASP A 37 2.82 -1.61 -15.86
CA ASP A 37 1.91 -1.87 -14.72
C ASP A 37 2.54 -2.74 -13.63
N ILE A 38 3.63 -3.42 -13.97
CA ILE A 38 4.33 -4.35 -13.09
C ILE A 38 5.69 -3.72 -12.81
N ASP A 39 5.76 -2.81 -11.82
CA ASP A 39 6.95 -2.03 -11.45
C ASP A 39 8.23 -2.87 -11.64
N HIS A 40 9.11 -2.44 -12.52
CA HIS A 40 10.08 -3.32 -13.18
C HIS A 40 11.05 -3.99 -12.18
N TRP A 41 10.78 -5.25 -11.80
CA TRP A 41 11.83 -6.12 -11.26
C TRP A 41 12.56 -6.73 -12.44
N SER A 42 13.77 -6.23 -12.73
CA SER A 42 14.53 -6.56 -13.94
C SER A 42 14.77 -8.06 -14.14
N GLY A 43 14.84 -8.85 -13.05
CA GLY A 43 15.00 -10.31 -13.09
C GLY A 43 13.72 -11.13 -13.36
N LEU A 44 12.53 -10.51 -13.35
CA LEU A 44 11.22 -11.16 -13.49
C LEU A 44 10.34 -10.46 -14.54
N GLY A 45 10.90 -9.52 -15.32
CA GLY A 45 10.15 -8.76 -16.33
C GLY A 45 9.42 -9.62 -17.37
N GLN A 46 9.84 -10.88 -17.56
CA GLN A 46 9.18 -11.84 -18.44
C GLN A 46 7.83 -12.37 -17.90
N ILE A 47 7.50 -12.15 -16.61
CA ILE A 47 6.22 -12.58 -16.01
C ILE A 47 5.02 -11.78 -16.49
N ALA A 48 5.22 -10.57 -17.01
CA ALA A 48 4.17 -9.83 -17.72
C ALA A 48 3.59 -10.64 -18.91
N GLY A 49 4.41 -11.50 -19.53
CA GLY A 49 3.95 -12.41 -20.59
C GLY A 49 3.11 -13.59 -20.08
N LEU A 50 3.21 -13.92 -18.79
CA LEU A 50 2.51 -15.05 -18.16
C LEU A 50 1.13 -14.66 -17.63
N GLN A 51 0.96 -13.41 -17.20
CA GLN A 51 -0.32 -12.88 -16.73
C GLN A 51 -0.76 -11.69 -17.59
N ARG A 52 -1.81 -11.91 -18.39
CA ARG A 52 -2.29 -10.91 -19.36
C ARG A 52 -3.30 -9.93 -18.77
N SER A 53 -3.92 -10.27 -17.64
CA SER A 53 -5.06 -9.53 -17.09
C SER A 53 -4.82 -9.15 -15.64
N GLY A 54 -5.17 -7.92 -15.30
CA GLY A 54 -5.10 -7.35 -13.96
C GLY A 54 -5.93 -6.08 -13.84
N CYS A 55 -6.10 -5.62 -12.62
CA CYS A 55 -6.80 -4.38 -12.29
C CYS A 55 -5.78 -3.40 -11.73
N VAL A 56 -5.57 -2.27 -12.42
CA VAL A 56 -4.47 -1.34 -12.09
C VAL A 56 -5.03 -0.11 -11.39
N VAL A 57 -4.38 0.30 -10.30
CA VAL A 57 -4.55 1.62 -9.70
C VAL A 57 -3.50 2.57 -10.28
N ASP A 58 -3.92 3.74 -10.77
CA ASP A 58 -3.00 4.77 -11.24
C ASP A 58 -2.24 5.39 -10.05
N GLN A 59 -1.02 4.94 -9.82
CA GLN A 59 -0.19 5.38 -8.71
C GLN A 59 0.23 6.85 -8.82
N ALA A 60 0.39 7.38 -10.04
CA ALA A 60 0.75 8.79 -10.24
C ALA A 60 -0.42 9.69 -9.85
N GLN A 61 -1.64 9.30 -10.24
CA GLN A 61 -2.85 10.01 -9.84
C GLN A 61 -3.10 9.90 -8.33
N VAL A 62 -2.86 8.75 -7.70
CA VAL A 62 -2.89 8.59 -6.23
C VAL A 62 -1.93 9.56 -5.56
N ALA A 63 -0.68 9.64 -6.01
CA ALA A 63 0.32 10.55 -5.44
C ALA A 63 -0.11 12.03 -5.57
N ALA A 64 -0.66 12.42 -6.71
CA ALA A 64 -1.16 13.78 -6.93
C ALA A 64 -2.34 14.13 -6.00
N LEU A 65 -3.31 13.22 -5.86
CA LEU A 65 -4.46 13.42 -4.97
C LEU A 65 -4.07 13.44 -3.49
N LEU A 66 -3.07 12.64 -3.11
CA LEU A 66 -2.57 12.60 -1.74
C LEU A 66 -1.96 13.93 -1.33
N GLN A 67 -1.20 14.61 -2.21
CA GLN A 67 -0.64 15.94 -1.95
C GLN A 67 -1.69 16.99 -1.61
N GLY A 68 -2.87 16.91 -2.24
CA GLY A 68 -4.01 17.78 -1.93
C GLY A 68 -4.82 17.34 -0.72
N SER A 69 -4.71 16.08 -0.29
CA SER A 69 -5.51 15.50 0.79
C SER A 69 -4.82 15.54 2.14
N ILE A 70 -3.49 15.41 2.18
CA ILE A 70 -2.67 15.49 3.39
C ILE A 70 -1.52 16.48 3.12
N PRO A 71 -1.46 17.62 3.84
CA PRO A 71 -0.41 18.61 3.60
C PRO A 71 1.00 18.04 3.80
N ALA A 72 1.95 18.43 2.95
CA ALA A 72 3.34 17.94 3.00
C ALA A 72 4.02 18.19 4.37
N GLY A 73 3.73 19.31 5.03
CA GLY A 73 4.23 19.60 6.38
C GLY A 73 3.74 18.60 7.43
N ARG A 74 2.53 18.03 7.26
CA ARG A 74 2.00 16.98 8.14
C ARG A 74 2.69 15.64 7.90
N LEU A 75 2.89 15.28 6.63
CA LEU A 75 3.69 14.11 6.28
C LEU A 75 5.12 14.23 6.83
N GLN A 76 5.71 15.43 6.84
CA GLN A 76 7.02 15.69 7.43
C GLN A 76 7.03 15.52 8.95
N GLN A 77 6.07 16.14 9.65
CA GLN A 77 5.94 16.04 11.12
C GLN A 77 5.75 14.57 11.57
N ALA A 78 5.01 13.78 10.80
CA ALA A 78 4.81 12.36 11.05
C ALA A 78 5.97 11.47 10.55
N GLY A 79 6.99 12.03 9.89
CA GLY A 79 8.15 11.28 9.37
C GLY A 79 7.83 10.37 8.18
N LEU A 80 6.83 10.71 7.37
CA LEU A 80 6.27 9.91 6.28
C LEU A 80 6.70 10.35 4.86
N GLN A 81 7.53 11.39 4.70
CA GLN A 81 7.93 11.94 3.39
C GLN A 81 8.44 10.89 2.40
N GLY A 82 9.33 9.99 2.84
CA GLY A 82 9.80 8.88 2.01
C GLY A 82 8.83 7.69 1.95
N ALA A 83 7.96 7.52 2.95
CA ALA A 83 7.08 6.36 3.06
C ALA A 83 5.93 6.38 2.04
N VAL A 84 5.45 7.56 1.65
CA VAL A 84 4.42 7.71 0.62
C VAL A 84 4.91 7.37 -0.79
N THR A 85 6.20 7.08 -0.96
CA THR A 85 6.72 6.49 -2.20
C THR A 85 6.38 5.01 -2.32
N GLU A 86 5.96 4.33 -1.25
CA GLU A 86 5.41 2.97 -1.32
C GLU A 86 3.91 3.05 -1.69
N PRO A 87 3.44 2.37 -2.76
CA PRO A 87 2.11 2.61 -3.27
C PRO A 87 1.04 2.10 -2.30
N MET A 88 1.31 1.02 -1.58
CA MET A 88 0.44 0.51 -0.52
C MET A 88 0.16 1.58 0.55
N ILE A 89 1.20 2.30 1.00
CA ILE A 89 1.08 3.37 1.99
C ILE A 89 0.35 4.58 1.39
N ALA A 90 0.70 4.99 0.17
CA ALA A 90 0.06 6.13 -0.49
C ALA A 90 -1.45 5.92 -0.69
N MET A 91 -1.86 4.74 -1.16
CA MET A 91 -3.26 4.37 -1.32
C MET A 91 -3.99 4.30 0.04
N ALA A 92 -3.36 3.71 1.06
CA ALA A 92 -3.92 3.64 2.41
C ALA A 92 -4.17 5.04 2.99
N LEU A 93 -3.20 5.95 2.87
CA LEU A 93 -3.32 7.32 3.37
C LEU A 93 -4.36 8.14 2.60
N LEU A 94 -4.47 7.97 1.28
CA LEU A 94 -5.49 8.64 0.49
C LEU A 94 -6.90 8.16 0.87
N ALA A 95 -7.11 6.85 0.97
CA ALA A 95 -8.38 6.28 1.42
C ALA A 95 -8.71 6.70 2.86
N PHE A 96 -7.72 6.72 3.75
CA PHE A 96 -7.87 7.23 5.11
C PHE A 96 -8.30 8.70 5.12
N ALA A 97 -7.65 9.57 4.34
CA ALA A 97 -7.98 10.99 4.29
C ALA A 97 -9.42 11.24 3.80
N GLU A 98 -9.89 10.45 2.83
CA GLU A 98 -11.30 10.49 2.39
C GLU A 98 -12.25 9.99 3.48
N ALA A 99 -11.94 8.86 4.13
CA ALA A 99 -12.75 8.31 5.22
C ALA A 99 -12.86 9.29 6.40
N TRP A 100 -11.74 9.93 6.76
CA TRP A 100 -11.66 10.90 7.84
C TRP A 100 -12.54 12.12 7.56
N ARG A 101 -12.44 12.67 6.35
CA ARG A 101 -13.22 13.83 5.91
C ARG A 101 -14.71 13.50 5.79
N SER A 102 -15.06 12.34 5.25
CA SER A 102 -16.47 11.92 5.12
C SER A 102 -17.14 11.65 6.47
N ALA A 103 -16.38 11.29 7.49
CA ALA A 103 -16.84 11.21 8.88
C ALA A 103 -17.10 12.60 9.52
N GLY A 104 -16.82 13.70 8.82
CA GLY A 104 -17.01 15.06 9.32
C GLY A 104 -15.88 15.55 10.24
N PHE A 105 -14.77 14.81 10.35
CA PHE A 105 -13.61 15.29 11.08
C PHE A 105 -12.86 16.38 10.30
N SER A 106 -12.19 17.26 11.05
CA SER A 106 -11.30 18.28 10.47
C SER A 106 -10.20 17.63 9.63
N SER A 107 -9.81 18.31 8.55
CA SER A 107 -8.59 17.99 7.81
C SER A 107 -7.31 18.30 8.60
N GLU A 108 -7.41 19.03 9.72
CA GLU A 108 -6.29 19.31 10.60
C GLU A 108 -6.03 18.10 11.51
N LEU A 109 -4.88 17.45 11.27
CA LEU A 109 -4.31 16.34 12.05
C LEU A 109 -3.09 16.86 12.81
N PRO A 110 -2.75 16.38 14.02
CA PRO A 110 -3.43 15.34 14.79
C PRO A 110 -4.76 15.84 15.35
N ILE A 111 -5.60 14.91 15.79
CA ILE A 111 -6.82 15.25 16.52
C ILE A 111 -6.39 15.97 17.80
N GLY A 112 -7.01 17.11 18.12
CA GLY A 112 -6.67 17.89 19.31
C GLY A 112 -6.73 17.08 20.61
N ASP A 113 -6.04 17.60 21.64
CA ASP A 113 -5.91 17.01 22.97
C ASP A 113 -7.28 16.63 23.54
N GLY A 114 -7.60 15.33 23.53
CA GLY A 114 -8.88 14.81 24.04
C GLY A 114 -9.34 13.51 23.37
N LEU A 115 -9.02 13.31 22.09
CA LEU A 115 -9.42 12.11 21.34
C LEU A 115 -8.26 11.14 21.05
N SER A 116 -7.01 11.58 21.11
CA SER A 116 -5.82 10.74 20.87
C SER A 116 -5.81 9.47 21.72
N GLY A 117 -6.04 9.63 23.03
CA GLY A 117 -6.18 8.54 24.02
C GLY A 117 -7.40 7.61 23.83
N ARG A 118 -8.32 7.98 22.94
CA ARG A 118 -9.57 7.24 22.66
C ARG A 118 -9.69 6.85 21.18
N THR A 119 -8.66 7.08 20.39
CA THR A 119 -8.61 6.73 18.96
C THR A 119 -7.73 5.50 18.77
N ALA A 120 -8.29 4.50 18.10
CA ALA A 120 -7.57 3.28 17.71
C ALA A 120 -7.43 3.19 16.18
N VAL A 121 -6.43 2.44 15.73
CA VAL A 121 -6.23 2.08 14.32
C VAL A 121 -6.12 0.58 14.22
N VAL A 122 -7.00 -0.03 13.42
CA VAL A 122 -6.91 -1.43 13.02
C VAL A 122 -6.84 -1.50 11.51
N PHE A 123 -5.63 -1.48 10.97
CA PHE A 123 -5.41 -1.43 9.53
C PHE A 123 -4.45 -2.56 9.15
N GLY A 124 -4.79 -3.35 8.13
CA GLY A 124 -4.00 -4.53 7.76
C GLY A 124 -3.40 -4.43 6.36
N SER A 125 -2.30 -5.14 6.14
CA SER A 125 -1.79 -5.45 4.80
C SER A 125 -1.37 -6.91 4.76
N SER A 126 -1.77 -7.63 3.72
CA SER A 126 -1.40 -9.05 3.60
C SER A 126 0.00 -9.26 3.04
N LYS A 127 0.58 -8.23 2.42
CA LYS A 127 1.84 -8.31 1.69
C LYS A 127 2.90 -7.32 2.17
N GLY A 128 2.48 -6.22 2.81
CA GLY A 128 3.37 -5.12 3.16
C GLY A 128 3.81 -4.30 1.94
N GLY A 129 4.84 -3.48 2.14
CA GLY A 129 5.40 -2.64 1.09
C GLY A 129 6.36 -3.41 0.20
N LEU A 130 5.79 -4.13 -0.77
CA LEU A 130 6.53 -5.02 -1.65
C LEU A 130 7.55 -4.29 -2.53
N ARG A 131 7.27 -3.05 -2.98
CA ARG A 131 8.22 -2.31 -3.84
C ARG A 131 9.49 -2.00 -3.05
N THR A 132 9.35 -1.51 -1.82
CA THR A 132 10.51 -1.32 -0.94
C THR A 132 11.17 -2.64 -0.56
N ALA A 133 10.41 -3.70 -0.23
CA ALA A 133 10.98 -5.00 0.13
C ALA A 133 11.87 -5.59 -1.00
N GLU A 134 11.39 -5.56 -2.25
CA GLU A 134 12.14 -6.07 -3.41
C GLU A 134 13.40 -5.25 -3.69
N ARG A 135 13.34 -3.92 -3.54
CA ARG A 135 14.50 -3.04 -3.68
C ARG A 135 15.55 -3.30 -2.60
N LEU A 136 15.13 -3.56 -1.36
CA LEU A 136 16.04 -3.92 -0.28
C LEU A 136 16.78 -5.24 -0.59
N VAL A 137 16.10 -6.23 -1.16
CA VAL A 137 16.73 -7.49 -1.59
C VAL A 137 17.75 -7.26 -2.72
N GLU A 138 17.44 -6.38 -3.69
CA GLU A 138 18.40 -6.02 -4.74
C GLU A 138 19.65 -5.32 -4.18
N LEU A 139 19.47 -4.42 -3.22
CA LEU A 139 20.57 -3.73 -2.55
C LEU A 139 21.43 -4.70 -1.74
N GLU A 140 20.83 -5.62 -0.99
CA GLU A 140 21.58 -6.62 -0.22
C GLU A 140 22.40 -7.54 -1.15
N ARG A 141 21.84 -7.95 -2.30
CA ARG A 141 22.59 -8.73 -3.30
C ARG A 141 23.78 -7.96 -3.85
N ARG A 142 23.63 -6.65 -4.07
CA ARG A 142 24.73 -5.78 -4.50
C ARG A 142 25.77 -5.60 -3.41
N VAL A 143 25.36 -5.41 -2.14
CA VAL A 143 26.27 -5.34 -0.99
C VAL A 143 27.01 -6.67 -0.77
N SER A 144 26.36 -7.82 -0.95
CA SER A 144 27.01 -9.14 -0.86
C SER A 144 27.97 -9.41 -2.02
N ALA A 145 27.63 -8.97 -3.24
CA ALA A 145 28.53 -9.04 -4.39
C ALA A 145 29.73 -8.10 -4.22
N ASP A 146 29.48 -6.87 -3.76
CA ASP A 146 30.49 -5.87 -3.48
C ASP A 146 31.30 -6.22 -2.24
N SER A 147 30.80 -6.95 -1.24
CA SER A 147 31.61 -7.39 -0.07
C SER A 147 32.71 -8.37 -0.46
N ARG A 148 32.55 -9.09 -1.59
CA ARG A 148 33.65 -9.87 -2.21
C ARG A 148 34.61 -9.00 -3.02
N ALA A 149 34.21 -7.80 -3.45
CA ALA A 149 35.04 -6.83 -4.16
C ALA A 149 35.69 -5.77 -3.23
N LEU A 150 35.07 -5.47 -2.09
CA LEU A 150 35.40 -4.42 -1.11
C LEU A 150 36.54 -4.80 -0.16
N GLN A 151 37.09 -6.01 -0.27
CA GLN A 151 38.45 -6.27 0.23
C GLN A 151 39.54 -5.58 -0.61
N ARG A 152 39.17 -4.88 -1.69
CA ARG A 152 40.09 -4.05 -2.47
C ARG A 152 39.46 -2.70 -2.78
N THR A 153 40.02 -1.67 -2.17
CA THR A 153 40.02 -0.25 -2.59
C THR A 153 39.04 0.67 -1.85
N THR A 154 39.65 1.63 -1.15
CA THR A 154 39.06 2.71 -0.36
C THR A 154 39.01 4.03 -1.19
N VAL A 155 38.02 4.89 -0.89
CA VAL A 155 37.88 6.37 -1.06
C VAL A 155 37.76 7.02 -2.48
N MET A 156 36.69 7.81 -2.72
CA MET A 156 36.67 9.30 -2.93
C MET A 156 35.51 9.83 -3.81
N ALA A 157 34.85 10.90 -3.28
CA ALA A 157 34.21 12.09 -3.91
C ALA A 157 33.17 11.92 -5.06
N GLY A 158 32.10 12.70 -5.22
CA GLY A 158 31.57 13.95 -4.63
C GLY A 158 30.62 14.62 -5.66
N GLY A 159 29.70 15.50 -5.24
CA GLY A 159 29.08 16.51 -6.11
C GLY A 159 27.55 16.42 -6.34
N ALA A 160 26.87 17.55 -6.15
CA ALA A 160 25.41 17.74 -6.01
C ALA A 160 24.69 18.16 -7.32
N ALA A 161 23.36 17.89 -7.42
CA ALA A 161 22.30 18.92 -7.41
C ALA A 161 20.95 18.47 -8.06
N ALA A 162 19.87 18.99 -7.47
CA ALA A 162 18.52 19.30 -8.01
C ALA A 162 17.35 18.33 -7.72
N VAL A 163 16.21 18.97 -7.44
CA VAL A 163 15.05 18.55 -6.65
C VAL A 163 13.93 18.03 -7.55
N ALA A 164 13.53 16.76 -7.43
CA ALA A 164 12.24 16.20 -7.84
C ALA A 164 12.17 14.72 -7.43
N ALA A 165 11.13 14.33 -6.67
CA ALA A 165 10.94 13.01 -6.06
C ALA A 165 12.08 12.60 -5.11
N GLU A 166 11.80 12.40 -3.83
CA GLU A 166 12.78 11.71 -2.97
C GLU A 166 12.89 10.26 -3.44
N SER A 167 13.83 10.04 -4.35
CA SER A 167 14.20 8.75 -4.92
C SER A 167 14.60 7.81 -3.79
N PHE A 168 14.12 6.56 -3.88
CA PHE A 168 14.64 5.48 -3.06
C PHE A 168 16.17 5.45 -3.20
N PRO A 169 16.94 5.30 -2.10
CA PRO A 169 18.38 5.46 -2.17
C PRO A 169 19.03 4.42 -3.08
N ASP A 170 19.87 4.85 -4.03
CA ASP A 170 20.62 3.96 -4.94
C ASP A 170 21.63 3.08 -4.18
N ARG A 171 21.99 3.47 -2.96
CA ARG A 171 22.84 2.74 -2.02
C ARG A 171 22.34 2.96 -0.60
N VAL A 172 22.28 1.89 0.19
CA VAL A 172 22.02 1.99 1.63
C VAL A 172 23.35 1.85 2.38
N SER A 173 23.65 2.83 3.22
CA SER A 173 24.97 3.02 3.81
C SER A 173 25.31 2.04 4.95
N ASP A 174 24.30 1.43 5.58
CA ASP A 174 24.45 0.51 6.71
C ASP A 174 23.14 -0.29 6.97
N ALA A 175 23.25 -1.42 7.67
CA ALA A 175 22.15 -2.26 8.14
C ALA A 175 21.09 -1.48 8.94
N ALA A 176 21.48 -0.44 9.69
CA ALA A 176 20.54 0.41 10.41
C ALA A 176 19.59 1.17 9.46
N ALA A 177 20.07 1.56 8.28
CA ALA A 177 19.23 2.23 7.28
C ALA A 177 18.30 1.24 6.56
N VAL A 178 18.73 0.00 6.32
CA VAL A 178 17.86 -1.09 5.84
C VAL A 178 16.72 -1.35 6.83
N SER A 179 17.05 -1.47 8.12
CA SER A 179 16.07 -1.69 9.19
C SER A 179 15.02 -0.57 9.25
N ARG A 180 15.44 0.70 9.13
CA ARG A 180 14.51 1.84 9.08
C ARG A 180 13.58 1.81 7.87
N LEU A 181 14.09 1.48 6.68
CA LEU A 181 13.27 1.34 5.48
C LEU A 181 12.29 0.16 5.61
N TRP A 182 12.73 -0.93 6.23
CA TRP A 182 11.86 -2.07 6.50
C TRP A 182 10.70 -1.67 7.42
N GLN A 183 11.01 -1.07 8.57
CA GLN A 183 10.02 -0.65 9.56
C GLN A 183 9.05 0.41 9.02
N ARG A 184 9.53 1.36 8.21
CA ARG A 184 8.71 2.47 7.73
C ARG A 184 7.96 2.20 6.45
N GLN A 185 8.38 1.22 5.66
CA GLN A 185 7.85 1.04 4.31
C GLN A 185 7.54 -0.40 3.96
N ALA A 186 8.42 -1.36 4.27
CA ALA A 186 8.24 -2.74 3.85
C ALA A 186 7.30 -3.54 4.76
N GLY A 187 7.29 -3.26 6.07
CA GLY A 187 6.50 -3.98 7.06
C GLY A 187 5.02 -4.04 6.72
N THR A 188 4.36 -5.14 7.07
CA THR A 188 2.90 -5.29 6.89
C THR A 188 2.10 -4.26 7.68
N ASP A 189 2.66 -3.76 8.77
CA ASP A 189 2.08 -2.72 9.62
C ASP A 189 2.46 -1.29 9.19
N ALA A 190 3.27 -1.09 8.14
CA ALA A 190 3.79 0.22 7.78
C ALA A 190 2.69 1.26 7.50
N ALA A 191 1.62 0.89 6.79
CA ALA A 191 0.46 1.76 6.60
C ALA A 191 -0.31 2.01 7.90
N THR A 192 -0.44 1.00 8.76
CA THR A 192 -1.06 1.10 10.08
C THR A 192 -0.35 2.11 10.95
N GLN A 193 0.99 2.04 11.00
CA GLN A 193 1.84 2.97 11.73
C GLN A 193 1.77 4.39 11.13
N ALA A 194 1.69 4.50 9.80
CA ALA A 194 1.54 5.80 9.14
C ALA A 194 0.22 6.50 9.51
N ILE A 195 -0.90 5.77 9.48
CA ILE A 195 -2.21 6.29 9.88
C ILE A 195 -2.21 6.63 11.38
N ALA A 196 -1.69 5.73 12.23
CA ALA A 196 -1.62 5.95 13.67
C ALA A 196 -0.76 7.17 14.04
N GLY A 197 0.38 7.37 13.36
CA GLY A 197 1.26 8.52 13.56
C GLY A 197 0.61 9.85 13.17
N LEU A 198 -0.19 9.87 12.10
CA LEU A 198 -0.97 11.05 11.71
C LEU A 198 -2.08 11.39 12.70
N LEU A 199 -2.71 10.36 13.28
CA LEU A 199 -3.79 10.52 14.26
C LEU A 199 -3.29 10.74 15.69
N GLN A 200 -2.03 10.43 15.98
CA GLN A 200 -1.53 10.22 17.34
C GLN A 200 -2.40 9.23 18.12
N ALA A 201 -2.77 8.11 17.48
CA ALA A 201 -3.66 7.12 18.07
C ALA A 201 -2.97 6.36 19.22
N GLU A 202 -3.56 6.36 20.41
CA GLU A 202 -3.00 5.74 21.62
C GLU A 202 -3.87 4.60 22.18
N ALA A 203 -5.15 4.50 21.77
CA ALA A 203 -6.06 3.49 22.33
C ALA A 203 -5.82 2.08 21.78
N GLY A 204 -5.06 1.94 20.70
CA GLY A 204 -4.66 0.66 20.13
C GLY A 204 -4.25 0.77 18.66
N VAL A 205 -3.11 0.16 18.33
CA VAL A 205 -2.58 0.10 16.95
C VAL A 205 -2.38 -1.36 16.59
N LEU A 206 -3.29 -1.91 15.78
CA LEU A 206 -3.31 -3.32 15.42
C LEU A 206 -3.20 -3.49 13.90
N CYS A 207 -2.42 -4.48 13.48
CA CYS A 207 -2.27 -4.87 12.08
C CYS A 207 -2.59 -6.36 11.91
N PRO A 208 -3.87 -6.75 11.74
CA PRO A 208 -4.19 -8.13 11.42
C PRO A 208 -3.66 -8.49 10.03
N VAL A 209 -3.22 -9.72 9.87
CA VAL A 209 -2.77 -10.28 8.59
C VAL A 209 -3.46 -11.62 8.38
N ALA A 210 -4.44 -11.64 7.47
CA ALA A 210 -5.30 -12.80 7.23
C ALA A 210 -5.56 -13.02 5.73
N ALA A 211 -4.55 -12.78 4.88
CA ALA A 211 -4.64 -12.90 3.43
C ALA A 211 -5.88 -12.15 2.87
N CYS A 212 -6.72 -12.82 2.08
CA CYS A 212 -7.94 -12.25 1.49
C CYS A 212 -8.97 -11.77 2.53
N ALA A 213 -8.91 -12.25 3.79
CA ALA A 213 -9.82 -11.85 4.85
C ALA A 213 -9.34 -10.63 5.65
N THR A 214 -8.14 -10.11 5.37
CA THR A 214 -7.49 -9.05 6.18
C THR A 214 -8.41 -7.86 6.45
N GLY A 215 -9.04 -7.30 5.41
CA GLY A 215 -9.93 -6.14 5.58
C GLY A 215 -11.15 -6.44 6.48
N LEU A 216 -11.74 -7.63 6.35
CA LEU A 216 -12.86 -8.04 7.21
C LEU A 216 -12.39 -8.23 8.67
N ILE A 217 -11.23 -8.87 8.88
CA ILE A 217 -10.67 -9.05 10.22
C ILE A 217 -10.37 -7.69 10.88
N SER A 218 -9.85 -6.72 10.13
CA SER A 218 -9.64 -5.35 10.62
C SER A 218 -10.94 -4.72 11.13
N VAL A 219 -12.03 -4.84 10.37
CA VAL A 219 -13.35 -4.31 10.76
C VAL A 219 -13.86 -5.01 12.02
N LEU A 220 -13.76 -6.36 12.08
CA LEU A 220 -14.22 -7.14 13.23
C LEU A 220 -13.46 -6.80 14.52
N GLN A 221 -12.14 -6.65 14.42
CA GLN A 221 -11.29 -6.28 15.55
C GLN A 221 -11.56 -4.84 16.01
N GLY A 222 -11.68 -3.89 15.09
CA GLY A 222 -12.04 -2.51 15.45
C GLY A 222 -13.43 -2.41 16.08
N ALA A 223 -14.39 -3.19 15.58
CA ALA A 223 -15.72 -3.30 16.19
C ALA A 223 -15.66 -3.83 17.62
N ALA A 224 -14.80 -4.82 17.89
CA ALA A 224 -14.58 -5.35 19.23
C ALA A 224 -13.94 -4.32 20.18
N LEU A 225 -12.99 -3.51 19.69
CA LEU A 225 -12.39 -2.42 20.49
C LEU A 225 -13.43 -1.37 20.91
N ILE A 226 -14.31 -0.96 19.99
CA ILE A 226 -15.41 -0.03 20.29
C ILE A 226 -16.41 -0.67 21.26
N ALA A 227 -16.83 -1.91 20.99
CA ALA A 227 -17.84 -2.59 21.81
C ALA A 227 -17.38 -2.86 23.25
N SER A 228 -16.07 -3.04 23.45
CA SER A 228 -15.45 -3.21 24.78
C SER A 228 -15.13 -1.88 25.48
N GLY A 229 -15.40 -0.73 24.85
CA GLY A 229 -15.12 0.59 25.41
C GLY A 229 -13.63 0.97 25.43
N GLN A 230 -12.76 0.23 24.73
CA GLN A 230 -11.32 0.52 24.65
C GLN A 230 -11.04 1.79 23.84
N CYS A 231 -11.87 2.10 22.85
CA CYS A 231 -11.81 3.33 22.06
C CYS A 231 -13.20 3.88 21.75
N ASP A 232 -13.27 5.18 21.43
CA ASP A 232 -14.49 5.85 20.95
C ASP A 232 -14.51 5.96 19.43
N VAL A 233 -13.32 6.06 18.82
CA VAL A 233 -13.11 6.14 17.38
C VAL A 233 -12.13 5.04 16.96
N CYS A 234 -12.45 4.32 15.90
CA CYS A 234 -11.54 3.33 15.33
C CYS A 234 -11.46 3.48 13.82
N VAL A 235 -10.26 3.73 13.30
CA VAL A 235 -9.99 3.67 11.86
C VAL A 235 -9.71 2.22 11.50
N VAL A 236 -10.58 1.64 10.68
CA VAL A 236 -10.48 0.25 10.23
C VAL A 236 -10.27 0.17 8.73
N GLY A 237 -9.44 -0.76 8.28
CA GLY A 237 -9.27 -0.99 6.84
C GLY A 237 -8.13 -1.93 6.47
N SER A 238 -7.80 -1.94 5.19
CA SER A 238 -6.62 -2.64 4.67
C SER A 238 -6.17 -2.09 3.33
N ALA A 239 -4.89 -2.28 2.98
CA ALA A 239 -4.35 -1.96 1.67
C ALA A 239 -3.31 -2.98 1.21
N ASP A 240 -3.26 -3.21 -0.10
CA ASP A 240 -2.22 -3.99 -0.77
C ASP A 240 -1.94 -3.37 -2.15
N ALA A 241 -0.67 -3.41 -2.58
CA ALA A 241 -0.26 -3.07 -3.94
C ALA A 241 0.27 -4.34 -4.63
N ALA A 242 -0.65 -5.21 -5.06
CA ALA A 242 -0.34 -6.60 -5.40
C ALA A 242 0.19 -6.83 -6.83
N LEU A 243 0.16 -5.81 -7.70
CA LEU A 243 0.70 -5.87 -9.07
C LEU A 243 2.23 -5.82 -9.09
N ARG A 244 2.82 -6.87 -8.52
CA ARG A 244 4.26 -7.07 -8.44
C ARG A 244 4.68 -8.35 -9.12
N ALA A 245 5.86 -8.35 -9.74
CA ALA A 245 6.34 -9.52 -10.48
C ALA A 245 6.51 -10.76 -9.57
N THR A 246 6.96 -10.56 -8.34
CA THR A 246 7.09 -11.60 -7.32
C THR A 246 5.73 -12.21 -6.93
N VAL A 247 4.71 -11.38 -6.74
CA VAL A 247 3.35 -11.81 -6.41
C VAL A 247 2.68 -12.50 -7.59
N LEU A 248 2.76 -11.90 -8.78
CA LEU A 248 2.21 -12.45 -10.00
C LEU A 248 2.81 -13.83 -10.34
N SER A 249 4.12 -13.98 -10.22
CA SER A 249 4.78 -15.27 -10.44
C SER A 249 4.38 -16.32 -9.41
N SER A 250 4.24 -15.92 -8.14
CA SER A 250 3.79 -16.80 -7.08
C SER A 250 2.35 -17.28 -7.33
N PHE A 251 1.43 -16.37 -7.64
CA PHE A 251 0.04 -16.72 -7.97
C PHE A 251 -0.09 -17.52 -9.27
N HIS A 252 0.74 -17.22 -10.28
CA HIS A 252 0.79 -18.02 -11.50
C HIS A 252 1.22 -19.46 -11.19
N ARG A 253 2.28 -19.65 -10.38
CA ARG A 253 2.75 -20.99 -9.97
C ARG A 253 1.73 -21.74 -9.09
N LEU A 254 0.95 -21.03 -8.29
CA LEU A 254 -0.14 -21.61 -7.51
C LEU A 254 -1.35 -22.01 -8.39
N GLY A 255 -1.41 -21.56 -9.64
CA GLY A 255 -2.51 -21.87 -10.56
C GLY A 255 -3.82 -21.18 -10.20
N VAL A 256 -3.77 -20.07 -9.46
CA VAL A 256 -4.97 -19.37 -8.94
C VAL A 256 -5.43 -18.19 -9.82
N LEU A 257 -4.63 -17.79 -10.81
CA LEU A 257 -4.96 -16.70 -11.72
C LEU A 257 -5.76 -17.20 -12.94
N SER A 258 -6.71 -16.40 -13.38
CA SER A 258 -7.40 -16.63 -14.66
C SER A 258 -6.40 -16.52 -15.82
N ARG A 259 -6.51 -17.43 -16.80
CA ARG A 259 -5.58 -17.56 -17.94
C ARG A 259 -6.28 -17.40 -19.30
N ARG A 260 -7.61 -17.28 -19.31
CA ARG A 260 -8.43 -17.38 -20.52
C ARG A 260 -9.22 -16.10 -20.79
N GLY A 261 -9.44 -15.86 -22.08
CA GLY A 261 -10.35 -14.82 -22.57
C GLY A 261 -9.77 -13.41 -22.50
N PRO A 262 -10.56 -12.41 -22.95
CA PRO A 262 -10.24 -11.00 -22.79
C PRO A 262 -10.29 -10.61 -21.31
N ALA A 263 -9.50 -9.61 -20.91
CA ALA A 263 -9.30 -9.26 -19.50
C ALA A 263 -10.61 -8.87 -18.80
N GLU A 264 -11.50 -8.19 -19.53
CA GLU A 264 -12.80 -7.73 -19.08
C GLU A 264 -13.76 -8.88 -18.74
N GLN A 265 -13.45 -10.09 -19.19
CA GLN A 265 -14.26 -11.28 -18.94
C GLN A 265 -13.52 -12.33 -18.11
N ALA A 266 -12.28 -12.08 -17.69
CA ALA A 266 -11.46 -13.05 -16.99
C ALA A 266 -11.97 -13.30 -15.56
N CYS A 267 -12.39 -12.24 -14.85
CA CYS A 267 -13.01 -12.37 -13.53
C CYS A 267 -14.51 -12.66 -13.66
N ARG A 268 -14.90 -13.93 -13.49
CA ARG A 268 -16.29 -14.40 -13.61
C ARG A 268 -16.71 -15.27 -12.41
N PRO A 269 -16.94 -14.67 -11.23
CA PRO A 269 -17.35 -15.41 -10.04
C PRO A 269 -18.60 -16.26 -10.31
N PHE A 270 -18.61 -17.49 -9.79
CA PHE A 270 -19.70 -18.48 -9.92
C PHE A 270 -19.99 -19.01 -11.34
N ASP A 271 -19.39 -18.44 -12.39
CA ASP A 271 -19.54 -18.92 -13.76
C ASP A 271 -18.95 -20.33 -13.96
N VAL A 272 -19.55 -21.14 -14.82
CA VAL A 272 -19.11 -22.52 -15.11
C VAL A 272 -17.74 -22.57 -15.78
N GLN A 273 -17.37 -21.53 -16.54
CA GLN A 273 -16.11 -21.40 -17.25
C GLN A 273 -15.05 -20.62 -16.45
N ARG A 274 -15.30 -20.29 -15.17
CA ARG A 274 -14.31 -19.63 -14.31
C ARG A 274 -13.05 -20.49 -14.15
N ASP A 275 -11.88 -19.86 -14.18
CA ASP A 275 -10.59 -20.57 -14.16
C ASP A 275 -9.54 -19.94 -13.22
N GLY A 276 -9.93 -18.92 -12.45
CA GLY A 276 -9.09 -18.24 -11.46
C GLY A 276 -9.56 -16.81 -11.20
N PHE A 277 -8.84 -16.07 -10.37
CA PHE A 277 -9.11 -14.64 -10.14
C PHE A 277 -8.22 -13.75 -11.00
N VAL A 278 -8.60 -12.48 -11.13
CA VAL A 278 -7.78 -11.41 -11.72
C VAL A 278 -7.22 -10.58 -10.56
N VAL A 279 -5.90 -10.41 -10.51
CA VAL A 279 -5.26 -9.66 -9.43
C VAL A 279 -5.55 -8.16 -9.56
N GLY A 280 -5.71 -7.49 -8.42
CA GLY A 280 -5.88 -6.06 -8.28
C GLY A 280 -5.41 -5.59 -6.92
#